data_AF-A0A4Q3CJW0-F1
#
_entry.id   AF-A0A4Q3CJW0-F1
#
_cell.length_a   1.000
_cell.length_b   1.000
_cell.length_c   1.000
_cell.angle_alpha   90.00
_cell.angle_beta   90.00
_cell.angle_gamma   90.00
#
_symmetry.space_group_name_H-M   'P 1'
#
loop_
_entity.id
_entity.type
_entity.pdbx_description
1 polymer ?
#
loop_
_entity_poly.entity_id
_entity_poly.type
_entity_poly.pdbx_seq_one_letter_code
_entity_poly.pdbx_strand_id
1 'polypeptide(L)' 'MDALPPVGRFLGQEHHFVLRVYFEDTDLTSVVYHANYLRFMERARSDMLLAAGIDQRAAQE' A
#
# COMPACT_ATOMS: atom_id res chain seq x y z
N MET A 1 20.74 2.67 10.91
CA MET A 1 19.76 1.63 11.28
C MET A 1 18.55 1.91 10.41
N ASP A 2 18.66 1.53 9.14
CA ASP A 2 17.64 1.81 8.13
C ASP A 2 16.39 1.01 8.47
N ALA A 3 15.34 1.70 8.91
CA ALA A 3 14.03 1.09 8.92
C ALA A 3 13.68 0.80 7.46
N LEU A 4 13.74 -0.48 7.08
CA LEU A 4 13.18 -0.90 5.80
C LEU A 4 11.74 -0.38 5.74
N PRO A 5 11.29 0.15 4.59
CA PRO A 5 9.89 0.48 4.43
C PRO A 5 9.07 -0.75 4.81
N PRO A 6 7.89 -0.59 5.42
CA PRO A 6 7.05 -1.73 5.76
C PRO A 6 6.61 -2.41 4.46
N VAL A 7 7.36 -3.43 4.04
CA VAL A 7 6.99 -4.34 2.97
C VAL A 7 5.95 -5.28 3.55
N GLY A 8 4.83 -5.38 2.87
CA GLY A 8 3.77 -6.32 3.17
C GLY A 8 4.23 -7.76 2.93
N ARG A 9 3.38 -8.71 3.32
CA ARG A 9 3.66 -10.14 3.19
C ARG A 9 2.42 -10.93 2.84
N PHE A 10 2.61 -12.05 2.16
CA PHE A 10 1.55 -13.02 1.93
C PHE A 10 1.28 -13.84 3.18
N LEU A 11 0.00 -13.89 3.56
CA LEU A 11 -0.56 -14.84 4.52
C LEU A 11 -1.49 -15.77 3.74
N GLY A 12 -0.98 -16.93 3.32
CA GLY A 12 -1.69 -17.80 2.39
C GLY A 12 -1.83 -17.13 1.02
N GLN A 13 -3.07 -16.90 0.57
CA GLN A 13 -3.38 -16.25 -0.71
C GLN A 13 -3.57 -14.72 -0.58
N GLU A 14 -3.55 -14.17 0.63
CA GLU A 14 -3.84 -12.76 0.89
C GLU A 14 -2.56 -11.98 1.15
N HIS A 15 -2.42 -10.80 0.54
CA HIS A 15 -1.31 -9.90 0.81
C HIS A 15 -1.69 -8.88 1.90
N HIS A 16 -0.97 -8.89 3.02
CA HIS A 16 -1.18 -7.98 4.13
C HIS A 16 -0.20 -6.82 4.06
N PHE A 17 -0.72 -5.61 3.85
CA PHE A 17 0.05 -4.36 3.77
C PHE A 17 -0.13 -3.53 5.04
N VAL A 18 0.98 -3.11 5.66
CA VAL A 18 0.94 -2.26 6.86
C VAL A 18 0.80 -0.81 6.45
N LEU A 19 -0.30 -0.18 6.87
CA LEU A 19 -0.59 1.23 6.63
C LEU A 19 -0.70 1.98 7.96
N ARG A 20 -0.12 3.19 8.00
CA ARG A 20 -0.39 4.17 9.05
C ARG A 20 -1.19 5.32 8.47
N VAL A 21 -2.29 5.66 9.13
CA VAL A 21 -3.11 6.83 8.83
C VAL A 21 -2.63 7.98 9.68
N TYR A 22 -2.34 9.11 9.04
CA TYR A 22 -1.99 10.36 9.71
C TYR A 22 -3.15 11.35 9.64
N PHE A 23 -3.09 12.39 10.46
CA PHE A 23 -4.12 13.44 10.45
C PHE A 23 -4.28 14.09 9.07
N GLU A 24 -3.19 14.23 8.31
CA GLU A 24 -3.19 14.75 6.93
C GLU A 24 -4.00 13.89 5.93
N ASP A 25 -4.25 12.62 6.25
CA ASP A 25 -5.06 11.74 5.41
C ASP A 25 -6.57 11.93 5.63
N THR A 26 -6.94 12.70 6.66
CA THR A 26 -8.33 12.91 7.08
C THR A 26 -8.92 14.22 6.54
N ASP A 27 -10.24 14.27 6.36
CA ASP A 27 -10.96 15.48 5.98
C ASP A 27 -11.56 16.22 7.21
N LEU A 28 -12.36 17.26 6.96
CA LEU A 28 -12.98 18.10 7.99
C LEU A 28 -13.90 17.32 8.96
N THR A 29 -14.28 16.08 8.63
CA THR A 29 -15.07 15.19 9.48
C THR A 29 -14.23 14.27 10.37
N SER A 30 -12.90 14.40 10.33
CA SER A 30 -11.94 13.51 11.01
C SER A 30 -11.98 12.05 10.53
N VAL A 31 -12.43 11.82 9.29
CA VAL A 31 -12.42 10.52 8.62
C VAL A 31 -11.44 10.58 7.46
N VAL A 32 -10.83 9.44 7.10
CA VAL A 32 -9.99 9.34 5.90
C VAL A 32 -10.75 9.83 4.68
N TYR A 33 -10.15 10.79 3.95
CA TYR A 33 -10.73 11.29 2.72
C TYR A 33 -10.87 10.16 1.70
N HIS A 34 -12.02 10.06 1.04
CA HIS A 34 -12.36 8.91 0.18
C HIS A 34 -11.31 8.61 -0.90
N ALA A 35 -10.67 9.63 -1.49
CA ALA A 35 -9.64 9.42 -2.52
C ALA A 35 -8.35 8.81 -1.96
N ASN A 36 -8.07 8.96 -0.66
CA ASN A 36 -6.88 8.38 -0.03
C ASN A 36 -6.98 6.85 0.05
N TYR A 37 -8.19 6.26 0.11
CA TYR A 37 -8.34 4.80 0.03
C TYR A 37 -7.76 4.23 -1.26
N LEU A 38 -7.99 4.88 -2.40
CA LEU A 38 -7.41 4.45 -3.69
C LEU A 38 -5.88 4.50 -3.66
N ARG A 39 -5.31 5.54 -3.04
CA ARG A 39 -3.85 5.66 -2.86
C ARG A 39 -3.30 4.54 -1.98
N PHE A 40 -4.01 4.17 -0.91
CA PHE A 40 -3.61 3.09 -0.02
C PHE A 40 -3.69 1.71 -0.71
N MET A 41 -4.78 1.46 -1.44
CA MET A 41 -4.95 0.22 -2.22
C MET A 41 -3.87 0.09 -3.29
N GLU A 42 -3.54 1.17 -3.99
CA GLU A 42 -2.50 1.15 -5.02
C GLU A 42 -1.11 0.87 -4.42
N ARG A 43 -0.76 1.50 -3.28
CA ARG A 43 0.48 1.18 -2.56
C ARG A 43 0.56 -0.30 -2.17
N ALA A 44 -0.53 -0.84 -1.62
CA ALA A 44 -0.61 -2.26 -1.27
C ALA A 44 -0.50 -3.18 -2.49
N ARG A 45 -1.05 -2.78 -3.64
CA ARG A 45 -0.96 -3.52 -4.90
C ARG A 45 0.47 -3.51 -5.47
N SER A 46 1.16 -2.37 -5.42
CA SER A 46 2.56 -2.29 -5.84
C SER A 46 3.48 -3.12 -4.97
N ASP A 47 3.27 -3.07 -3.67
CA ASP A 47 4.00 -3.89 -2.72
C ASP A 47 3.71 -5.40 -2.91
N MET A 48 2.45 -5.78 -3.15
CA MET A 48 2.05 -7.15 -3.48
C MET A 48 2.75 -7.68 -4.74
N LEU A 49 2.77 -6.89 -5.82
CA LEU A 49 3.41 -7.29 -7.08
C LEU A 49 4.92 -7.43 -6.92
N LEU A 50 5.56 -6.52 -6.16
CA LEU A 50 6.96 -6.65 -5.79
C LEU A 50 7.23 -7.93 -5.00
N ALA A 51 6.42 -8.24 -3.98
CA ALA A 51 6.53 -9.44 -3.17
C ALA A 51 6.32 -10.73 -3.97
N ALA A 52 5.53 -10.67 -5.05
CA ALA A 52 5.32 -11.77 -6.00
C ALA A 52 6.43 -11.89 -7.07
N GLY A 53 7.42 -10.98 -7.07
CA GLY A 53 8.49 -10.96 -8.07
C GLY A 53 8.05 -10.44 -9.45
N ILE A 54 6.92 -9.72 -9.51
CA ILE A 54 6.37 -9.15 -10.74
C ILE A 54 6.89 -7.72 -10.90
N ASP A 55 7.63 -7.47 -11.98
CA ASP A 55 8.02 -6.11 -12.36
C ASP A 55 6.83 -5.38 -12.98
N GLN A 56 6.31 -4.39 -12.25
CA GLN A 56 5.18 -3.58 -12.69
C GLN A 56 5.48 -2.76 -13.95
N ARG A 57 6.71 -2.28 -14.13
CA ARG A 57 7.05 -1.41 -15.27
C ARG A 57 7.10 -2.22 -16.57
N ALA A 58 7.66 -3.42 -16.49
CA ALA A 58 7.69 -4.35 -17.62
C ALA A 58 6.30 -4.83 -18.05
N ALA A 59 5.28 -4.74 -17.18
CA ALA A 59 3.91 -5.14 -17.48
C ALA A 59 3.04 -4.02 -18.09
N GLN A 60 3.54 -2.78 -18.15
CA GLN A 60 2.82 -1.62 -18.71
C GLN A 60 3.22 -1.27 -20.16
N GLU A 61 4.17 -2.01 -20.74
CA GLU A 61 4.58 -1.95 -22.14
C GLU A 61 3.91 -3.05 -22.98
#